data_AF-A0A820EV05-F1
#
_entry.id   AF-A0A820EV05-F1
#
_cell.length_a   1.000
_cell.length_b   1.000
_cell.length_c   1.000
_cell.angle_alpha   90.00
_cell.angle_beta   90.00
_cell.angle_gamma   90.00
#
_symmetry.space_group_name_H-M   'P 1'
#
loop_
_entity.id
_entity.type
_entity.pdbx_description
1 polymer ?
#
loop_
_entity_poly.entity_id
_entity_poly.type
_entity_poly.pdbx_seq_one_letter_code
_entity_poly.pdbx_strand_id
1 'polypeptide(L)'
;IISKRIYQSGELIFEEQPLVLAQFEWNKLYKYSACEYCLYPLESCEQNVRRLCQDTSIVIQHPECDPNQTISQRIVRCRQCNEMYCSTKCHQQAMTNYHSILCQSTENEKKDQLIRHIIDLWRSAHPPPETTSITLVLKLMAMLKNSNNRLLLLQELQKFSQGVQSENQKFYHKLLRKEFQSQVEQLRYALEQFNEQYMQISEFKWFLTSDGFRQLLALLGRNQQGIGTSSLAIWVKNCENLSKTQETTAAAAGAAGSDISQFIDAIYTKIDDVSGEFIDCEGSGLFKLQSCLNHSCDANAEIQYLHNNSTLSVVTTRLISPNEEITINYLSECDRNRSRHSRQKLLQENYLFLCQCNRCVSEASEPDETSEEEESENEMDED
;
A
#
# COMPACT_ATOMS: atom_id res chain seq x y z
N ILE A 1 -4.59 -16.09 12.54
CA ILE A 1 -5.35 -17.16 11.81
C ILE A 1 -4.60 -18.48 11.95
N ILE A 2 -5.27 -19.64 12.11
CA ILE A 2 -4.60 -20.95 12.31
C ILE A 2 -4.82 -21.88 11.11
N SER A 3 -3.76 -22.58 10.68
CA SER A 3 -3.84 -23.56 9.61
C SER A 3 -4.63 -24.82 10.02
N LYS A 4 -5.46 -25.35 9.10
CA LYS A 4 -6.18 -26.63 9.30
C LYS A 4 -5.57 -27.79 8.51
N ARG A 5 -4.53 -27.54 7.71
CA ARG A 5 -3.87 -28.54 6.85
C ARG A 5 -2.38 -28.25 6.73
N ILE A 6 -1.66 -29.13 6.06
CA ILE A 6 -0.26 -28.88 5.68
C ILE A 6 -0.25 -27.95 4.45
N TYR A 7 0.64 -26.96 4.47
CA TYR A 7 1.03 -26.18 3.29
C TYR A 7 2.52 -26.40 2.99
N GLN A 8 2.88 -26.59 1.72
CA GLN A 8 4.28 -26.58 1.29
C GLN A 8 4.82 -25.16 1.16
N SER A 9 6.14 -24.97 1.05
CA SER A 9 6.73 -23.66 0.72
C SER A 9 6.29 -23.23 -0.69
N GLY A 10 5.96 -21.94 -0.86
CA GLY A 10 5.47 -21.35 -2.11
C GLY A 10 4.00 -21.65 -2.42
N GLU A 11 3.24 -22.23 -1.49
CA GLU A 11 1.83 -22.54 -1.69
C GLU A 11 0.94 -21.32 -1.38
N LEU A 12 -0.03 -21.05 -2.27
CA LEU A 12 -1.05 -20.03 -2.07
C LEU A 12 -2.03 -20.46 -0.97
N ILE A 13 -2.17 -19.65 0.08
CA ILE A 13 -3.15 -19.86 1.14
C ILE A 13 -4.51 -19.30 0.72
N PHE A 14 -4.56 -18.01 0.37
CA PHE A 14 -5.77 -17.34 -0.14
C PHE A 14 -5.42 -16.06 -0.90
N GLU A 15 -6.40 -15.58 -1.67
CA GLU A 15 -6.39 -14.25 -2.29
C GLU A 15 -7.54 -13.40 -1.74
N GLU A 16 -7.31 -12.09 -1.64
CA GLU A 16 -8.30 -11.14 -1.13
C GLU A 16 -8.27 -9.82 -1.91
N GLN A 17 -9.46 -9.29 -2.21
CA GLN A 17 -9.62 -7.91 -2.69
C GLN A 17 -9.80 -6.98 -1.48
N PRO A 18 -9.25 -5.76 -1.52
CA PRO A 18 -9.45 -4.82 -0.44
C PRO A 18 -10.92 -4.39 -0.36
N LEU A 19 -11.42 -4.18 0.86
CA LEU A 19 -12.70 -3.52 1.11
C LEU A 19 -12.71 -2.13 0.49
N VAL A 20 -11.62 -1.40 0.66
CA VAL A 20 -11.35 -0.07 0.11
C VAL A 20 -9.85 0.09 -0.09
N LEU A 21 -9.44 0.82 -1.13
CA LEU A 21 -8.05 1.19 -1.37
C LEU A 21 -7.91 2.61 -1.89
N ALA A 22 -6.75 3.19 -1.69
CA ALA A 22 -6.35 4.45 -2.32
C ALA A 22 -4.86 4.41 -2.69
N GLN A 23 -4.56 4.93 -3.88
CA GLN A 23 -3.19 5.32 -4.21
C GLN A 23 -2.76 6.44 -3.26
N PHE A 24 -1.48 6.45 -2.89
CA PHE A 24 -0.89 7.49 -2.07
C PHE A 24 -0.99 8.87 -2.75
N GLU A 25 -1.22 9.93 -1.97
CA GLU A 25 -1.43 11.29 -2.50
C GLU A 25 -0.13 11.85 -3.07
N TRP A 26 1.02 11.49 -2.51
CA TRP A 26 2.32 11.83 -3.07
C TRP A 26 2.59 11.06 -4.36
N ASN A 27 2.28 9.76 -4.40
CA ASN A 27 2.40 8.92 -5.59
C ASN A 27 1.54 9.49 -6.75
N LYS A 28 0.31 9.94 -6.46
CA LYS A 28 -0.53 10.68 -7.43
C LYS A 28 0.06 12.02 -7.85
N LEU A 29 0.58 12.81 -6.91
CA LEU A 29 1.18 14.12 -7.20
C LEU A 29 2.36 13.99 -8.17
N TYR A 30 3.22 13.00 -7.94
CA TYR A 30 4.39 12.67 -8.78
C TYR A 30 4.05 11.87 -10.04
N LYS A 31 2.76 11.78 -10.41
CA LYS A 31 2.28 11.27 -11.70
C LYS A 31 2.50 9.79 -11.93
N TYR A 32 2.56 8.99 -10.87
CA TYR A 32 2.48 7.54 -11.01
C TYR A 32 1.07 7.19 -11.49
N SER A 33 1.00 6.62 -12.69
CA SER A 33 -0.27 6.40 -13.38
C SER A 33 -0.79 5.00 -13.09
N ALA A 34 -1.76 4.91 -12.18
CA ALA A 34 -2.37 3.66 -11.72
C ALA A 34 -3.89 3.66 -11.93
N CYS A 35 -4.48 2.48 -12.04
CA CYS A 35 -5.93 2.31 -12.06
C CYS A 35 -6.51 2.76 -10.73
N GLU A 36 -7.44 3.71 -10.75
CA GLU A 36 -7.99 4.29 -9.52
C GLU A 36 -8.77 3.27 -8.66
N TYR A 37 -9.26 2.19 -9.28
CA TYR A 37 -10.01 1.13 -8.60
C TYR A 37 -9.16 -0.01 -8.04
N CYS A 38 -8.13 -0.46 -8.77
CA CYS A 38 -7.36 -1.67 -8.43
C CYS A 38 -5.85 -1.45 -8.38
N LEU A 39 -5.38 -0.22 -8.48
CA LEU A 39 -3.97 0.16 -8.49
C LEU A 39 -3.10 -0.42 -9.62
N TYR A 40 -3.67 -1.18 -10.56
CA TYR A 40 -2.91 -1.72 -11.70
C TYR A 40 -2.19 -0.61 -12.47
N PRO A 41 -0.88 -0.75 -12.79
CA PRO A 41 -0.12 0.29 -13.46
C PRO A 41 -0.64 0.50 -14.89
N LEU A 42 -0.78 1.77 -15.28
CA LEU A 42 -1.36 2.18 -16.56
C LEU A 42 -0.29 2.66 -17.57
N GLU A 43 0.98 2.49 -17.23
CA GLU A 43 2.13 2.73 -18.11
C GLU A 43 2.63 1.40 -18.67
N SER A 44 3.10 1.39 -19.92
CA SER A 44 3.99 0.31 -20.38
C SER A 44 5.28 0.32 -19.56
N CYS A 45 6.04 -0.78 -19.56
CA CYS A 45 7.34 -0.82 -18.92
C CYS A 45 8.27 0.28 -19.48
N GLU A 46 8.26 0.48 -20.80
CA GLU A 46 9.06 1.53 -21.43
C GLU A 46 8.66 2.94 -20.97
N GLN A 47 7.36 3.24 -20.89
CA GLN A 47 6.87 4.52 -20.38
C GLN A 47 7.28 4.73 -18.92
N ASN A 48 7.13 3.69 -18.10
CA ASN A 48 7.52 3.70 -16.69
C ASN A 48 9.02 3.96 -16.51
N VAL A 49 9.89 3.24 -17.22
CA VAL A 49 11.35 3.44 -17.18
C VAL A 49 11.73 4.84 -17.65
N ARG A 50 11.19 5.31 -18.79
CA ARG A 50 11.47 6.67 -19.29
C ARG A 50 11.10 7.75 -18.28
N ARG A 51 10.00 7.58 -17.56
CA ARG A 51 9.58 8.50 -16.49
C ARG A 51 10.53 8.44 -15.31
N LEU A 52 10.81 7.25 -14.78
CA LEU A 52 11.68 7.06 -13.60
C LEU A 52 13.12 7.53 -13.85
N CYS A 53 13.63 7.33 -15.07
CA CYS A 53 14.97 7.78 -15.48
C CYS A 53 15.01 9.22 -16.02
N GLN A 54 13.86 9.89 -16.15
CA GLN A 54 13.70 11.17 -16.85
C GLN A 54 14.39 11.22 -18.23
N ASP A 55 14.34 10.12 -18.98
CA ASP A 55 15.04 9.95 -20.25
C ASP A 55 14.14 9.29 -21.28
N THR A 56 13.72 10.07 -22.29
CA THR A 56 12.83 9.60 -23.36
C THR A 56 13.52 8.77 -24.43
N SER A 57 14.85 8.69 -24.43
CA SER A 57 15.64 7.92 -25.41
C SER A 57 15.74 6.44 -25.08
N ILE A 58 15.44 6.05 -23.83
CA ILE A 58 15.51 4.65 -23.39
C ILE A 58 14.49 3.82 -24.18
N VAL A 59 14.95 2.67 -24.70
CA VAL A 59 14.14 1.64 -25.33
C VAL A 59 14.42 0.35 -24.57
N ILE A 60 13.37 -0.29 -24.06
CA ILE A 60 13.53 -1.54 -23.31
C ILE A 60 13.91 -2.69 -24.24
N GLN A 61 14.75 -3.60 -23.77
CA GLN A 61 14.95 -4.89 -24.42
C GLN A 61 13.72 -5.79 -24.19
N HIS A 62 13.54 -6.83 -25.01
CA HIS A 62 12.44 -7.79 -24.88
C HIS A 62 11.05 -7.15 -24.60
N PRO A 63 10.53 -6.28 -25.50
CA PRO A 63 9.23 -5.64 -25.31
C PRO A 63 8.06 -6.65 -25.22
N GLU A 64 8.25 -7.87 -25.70
CA GLU A 64 7.31 -9.00 -25.52
C GLU A 64 7.17 -9.45 -24.06
N CYS A 65 8.13 -9.12 -23.19
CA CYS A 65 8.06 -9.40 -21.75
C CYS A 65 7.25 -8.34 -20.98
N ASP A 66 6.86 -7.24 -21.62
CA ASP A 66 6.08 -6.17 -20.99
C ASP A 66 4.59 -6.56 -20.88
N PRO A 67 4.04 -6.73 -19.66
CA PRO A 67 2.63 -7.07 -19.48
C PRO A 67 1.68 -5.95 -19.96
N ASN A 68 2.20 -4.73 -20.11
CA ASN A 68 1.45 -3.51 -20.36
C ASN A 68 1.69 -2.94 -21.77
N GLN A 69 2.30 -3.69 -22.68
CA GLN A 69 2.57 -3.22 -24.05
C GLN A 69 1.33 -2.63 -24.75
N THR A 70 0.15 -3.19 -24.49
CA THR A 70 -1.14 -2.74 -25.08
C THR A 70 -2.07 -2.07 -24.07
N ILE A 71 -1.57 -1.66 -22.90
CA ILE A 71 -2.43 -1.09 -21.84
C ILE A 71 -3.20 0.13 -22.31
N SER A 72 -2.57 1.00 -23.12
CA SER A 72 -3.16 2.22 -23.68
C SER A 72 -4.48 2.00 -24.43
N GLN A 73 -4.67 0.82 -25.03
CA GLN A 73 -5.88 0.45 -25.77
C GLN A 73 -7.04 0.06 -24.84
N ARG A 74 -6.75 -0.28 -23.57
CA ARG A 74 -7.71 -0.76 -22.57
C ARG A 74 -8.09 0.31 -21.54
N ILE A 75 -7.33 1.40 -21.43
CA ILE A 75 -7.58 2.44 -20.43
C ILE A 75 -8.93 3.12 -20.70
N VAL A 76 -9.79 3.11 -19.68
CA VAL A 76 -11.05 3.85 -19.64
C VAL A 76 -10.86 5.11 -18.80
N ARG A 77 -11.40 6.25 -19.28
CA ARG A 77 -11.38 7.53 -18.56
C ARG A 77 -12.78 7.94 -18.16
N CYS A 78 -12.91 8.45 -16.93
CA CYS A 78 -14.14 9.14 -16.54
C CYS A 78 -14.32 10.39 -17.42
N ARG A 79 -15.53 10.58 -17.97
CA ARG A 79 -15.80 11.69 -18.90
C ARG A 79 -15.81 13.07 -18.24
N GLN A 80 -15.94 13.13 -16.91
CA GLN A 80 -16.05 14.37 -16.16
C GLN A 80 -14.69 14.81 -15.60
N CYS A 81 -14.01 13.94 -14.84
CA CYS A 81 -12.77 14.26 -14.14
C CYS A 81 -11.51 13.70 -14.82
N ASN A 82 -11.65 12.92 -15.89
CA ASN A 82 -10.55 12.26 -16.61
C ASN A 82 -9.77 11.19 -15.83
N GLU A 83 -10.27 10.78 -14.65
CA GLU A 83 -9.67 9.71 -13.84
C GLU A 83 -9.60 8.38 -14.62
N MET A 84 -8.52 7.62 -14.41
CA MET A 84 -8.16 6.49 -15.27
C MET A 84 -8.41 5.12 -14.63
N TYR A 85 -8.84 4.17 -15.45
CA TYR A 85 -9.15 2.79 -15.08
C TYR A 85 -8.55 1.83 -16.09
N CYS A 86 -8.00 0.70 -15.62
CA CYS A 86 -7.43 -0.32 -16.52
C CYS A 86 -8.48 -1.07 -17.37
N SER A 87 -9.78 -0.94 -17.04
CA SER A 87 -10.86 -1.60 -17.76
C SER A 87 -12.23 -0.94 -17.49
N THR A 88 -13.20 -1.22 -18.36
CA THR A 88 -14.61 -0.84 -18.16
C THR A 88 -15.18 -1.39 -16.86
N LYS A 89 -14.78 -2.62 -16.48
CA LYS A 89 -15.22 -3.25 -15.22
C LYS A 89 -14.76 -2.44 -14.01
N CYS A 90 -13.48 -2.06 -13.95
CA CYS A 90 -12.94 -1.24 -12.88
C CYS A 90 -13.64 0.13 -12.79
N HIS A 91 -13.86 0.79 -13.93
CA HIS A 91 -14.61 2.05 -13.99
C HIS A 91 -16.03 1.87 -13.44
N GLN A 92 -16.77 0.83 -13.88
CA GLN A 92 -18.12 0.56 -13.39
C GLN A 92 -18.16 0.29 -11.89
N GLN A 93 -17.23 -0.53 -11.36
CA GLN A 93 -17.16 -0.82 -9.94
C GLN A 93 -16.84 0.44 -9.11
N ALA A 94 -15.91 1.28 -9.58
CA ALA A 94 -15.62 2.57 -8.93
C ALA A 94 -16.85 3.48 -8.95
N MET A 95 -17.52 3.62 -10.09
CA MET A 95 -18.75 4.42 -10.24
C MET A 95 -19.85 4.00 -9.29
N THR A 96 -20.10 2.69 -9.17
CA THR A 96 -21.11 2.13 -8.25
C THR A 96 -20.73 2.37 -6.79
N ASN A 97 -19.46 2.22 -6.42
CA ASN A 97 -19.06 2.21 -5.03
C ASN A 97 -18.83 3.62 -4.46
N TYR A 98 -18.09 4.48 -5.15
CA TYR A 98 -17.67 5.77 -4.57
C TYR A 98 -17.48 6.89 -5.60
N HIS A 99 -17.07 6.60 -6.83
CA HIS A 99 -16.65 7.62 -7.79
C HIS A 99 -17.81 8.51 -8.22
N SER A 100 -19.03 7.99 -8.34
CA SER A 100 -20.22 8.82 -8.62
C SER A 100 -20.42 10.00 -7.65
N ILE A 101 -20.00 9.85 -6.39
CA ILE A 101 -20.05 10.91 -5.38
C ILE A 101 -18.79 11.77 -5.41
N LEU A 102 -17.62 11.13 -5.47
CA LEU A 102 -16.31 11.79 -5.35
C LEU A 102 -15.79 12.40 -6.66
N CYS A 103 -16.43 12.10 -7.80
CA CYS A 103 -16.05 12.62 -9.10
C CYS A 103 -15.95 14.15 -9.05
N GLN A 104 -14.80 14.68 -9.46
CA GLN A 104 -14.57 16.11 -9.57
C GLN A 104 -15.08 16.59 -10.92
N SER A 105 -16.34 17.01 -10.95
CA SER A 105 -17.01 17.49 -12.15
C SER A 105 -17.25 19.00 -12.05
N THR A 106 -17.35 19.68 -13.18
CA THR A 106 -17.68 21.12 -13.23
C THR A 106 -19.06 21.47 -12.63
N GLU A 107 -19.84 20.48 -12.22
CA GLU A 107 -21.19 20.66 -11.67
C GLU A 107 -21.16 21.13 -10.20
N ASN A 108 -20.11 20.82 -9.43
CA ASN A 108 -20.03 21.19 -8.01
C ASN A 108 -18.63 21.59 -7.58
N GLU A 109 -18.20 22.75 -8.07
CA GLU A 109 -16.86 23.30 -7.83
C GLU A 109 -16.52 23.45 -6.33
N LYS A 110 -17.51 23.80 -5.48
CA LYS A 110 -17.29 23.95 -4.04
C LYS A 110 -16.97 22.62 -3.35
N LYS A 111 -17.65 21.53 -3.73
CA LYS A 111 -17.34 20.17 -3.27
C LYS A 111 -15.91 19.80 -3.66
N ASP A 112 -15.55 20.07 -4.90
CA ASP A 112 -14.24 19.71 -5.45
C ASP A 112 -13.10 20.54 -4.84
N GLN A 113 -13.35 21.82 -4.53
CA GLN A 113 -12.43 22.66 -3.75
C GLN A 113 -12.24 22.10 -2.34
N LEU A 114 -13.30 21.64 -1.68
CA LEU A 114 -13.21 21.06 -0.34
C LEU A 114 -12.44 19.73 -0.34
N ILE A 115 -12.68 18.85 -1.33
CA ILE A 115 -11.92 17.59 -1.49
C ILE A 115 -10.43 17.89 -1.69
N ARG A 116 -10.09 18.85 -2.56
CA ARG A 116 -8.69 19.28 -2.76
C ARG A 116 -8.07 19.82 -1.48
N HIS A 117 -8.81 20.65 -0.74
CA HIS A 117 -8.34 21.18 0.54
C HIS A 117 -8.06 20.08 1.57
N ILE A 118 -8.90 19.05 1.64
CA ILE A 118 -8.68 17.87 2.51
C ILE A 118 -7.38 17.16 2.12
N ILE A 119 -7.13 16.95 0.83
CA ILE A 119 -5.90 16.31 0.32
C ILE A 119 -4.66 17.18 0.60
N ASP A 120 -4.78 18.50 0.47
CA ASP A 120 -3.68 19.44 0.76
C ASP A 120 -3.31 19.44 2.25
N LEU A 121 -4.32 19.43 3.14
CA LEU A 121 -4.12 19.29 4.59
C LEU A 121 -3.47 17.95 4.94
N TRP A 122 -3.89 16.87 4.28
CA TRP A 122 -3.29 15.55 4.46
C TRP A 122 -1.80 15.55 4.13
N ARG A 123 -1.41 16.03 2.94
CA ARG A 123 -0.01 16.13 2.51
C ARG A 123 0.83 17.03 3.41
N SER A 124 0.24 18.09 3.96
CA SER A 124 0.90 18.98 4.91
C SER A 124 1.15 18.34 6.28
N ALA A 125 0.38 17.31 6.64
CA ALA A 125 0.51 16.57 7.91
C ALA A 125 1.34 15.28 7.77
N HIS A 126 1.50 14.77 6.54
CA HIS A 126 2.14 13.48 6.28
C HIS A 126 3.06 13.60 5.06
N PRO A 127 4.30 14.10 5.25
CA PRO A 127 5.30 14.06 4.19
C PRO A 127 5.68 12.60 3.85
N PRO A 128 6.29 12.34 2.68
CA PRO A 128 6.79 11.02 2.33
C PRO A 128 7.83 10.52 3.36
N PRO A 129 7.99 9.18 3.53
CA PRO A 129 7.23 8.13 2.88
C PRO A 129 5.79 8.01 3.44
N GLU A 130 4.82 7.94 2.53
CA GLU A 130 3.41 7.86 2.88
C GLU A 130 3.04 6.42 3.23
N THR A 131 2.38 6.19 4.37
CA THR A 131 1.96 4.84 4.78
C THR A 131 0.47 4.62 4.62
N THR A 132 -0.33 5.68 4.48
CA THR A 132 -1.79 5.65 4.31
C THR A 132 -2.26 6.81 3.46
N SER A 133 -3.52 6.84 3.04
CA SER A 133 -4.08 7.98 2.32
C SER A 133 -5.43 8.40 2.89
N ILE A 134 -5.64 9.71 3.01
CA ILE A 134 -6.95 10.28 3.38
C ILE A 134 -8.05 9.91 2.41
N THR A 135 -7.71 9.59 1.15
CA THR A 135 -8.67 9.15 0.14
C THR A 135 -9.34 7.84 0.53
N LEU A 136 -8.74 7.01 1.40
CA LEU A 136 -9.44 5.86 2.01
C LEU A 136 -10.69 6.32 2.78
N VAL A 137 -10.57 7.36 3.60
CA VAL A 137 -11.67 7.91 4.39
C VAL A 137 -12.74 8.49 3.47
N LEU A 138 -12.35 9.27 2.46
CA LEU A 138 -13.29 9.82 1.48
C LEU A 138 -14.06 8.72 0.74
N LYS A 139 -13.37 7.65 0.30
CA LYS A 139 -14.00 6.50 -0.34
C LYS A 139 -14.92 5.74 0.60
N LEU A 140 -14.53 5.51 1.85
CA LEU A 140 -15.39 4.87 2.85
C LEU A 140 -16.68 5.67 3.10
N MET A 141 -16.58 7.00 3.24
CA MET A 141 -17.75 7.88 3.34
C MET A 141 -18.63 7.75 2.09
N ALA A 142 -18.05 7.78 0.89
CA ALA A 142 -18.80 7.64 -0.35
C ALA A 142 -19.48 6.27 -0.47
N MET A 143 -18.80 5.19 -0.10
CA MET A 143 -19.37 3.85 -0.05
C MET A 143 -20.51 3.74 0.97
N LEU A 144 -20.39 4.34 2.15
CA LEU A 144 -21.47 4.40 3.15
C LEU A 144 -22.68 5.17 2.61
N LYS A 145 -22.45 6.26 1.89
CA LYS A 145 -23.53 7.04 1.28
C LYS A 145 -24.25 6.27 0.18
N ASN A 146 -23.50 5.60 -0.71
CA ASN A 146 -24.03 4.84 -1.86
C ASN A 146 -24.59 3.47 -1.48
N SER A 147 -24.17 2.87 -0.36
CA SER A 147 -24.57 1.52 0.00
C SER A 147 -26.05 1.43 0.40
N ASN A 148 -26.78 0.53 -0.25
CA ASN A 148 -28.13 0.14 0.17
C ASN A 148 -28.13 -0.64 1.50
N ASN A 149 -26.97 -1.13 1.95
CA ASN A 149 -26.81 -1.86 3.21
C ASN A 149 -25.64 -1.28 4.02
N ARG A 150 -25.84 -0.07 4.53
CA ARG A 150 -24.86 0.66 5.36
C ARG A 150 -24.43 -0.13 6.60
N LEU A 151 -25.37 -0.86 7.21
CA LEU A 151 -25.12 -1.64 8.42
C LEU A 151 -24.06 -2.72 8.18
N LEU A 152 -24.12 -3.41 7.04
CA LEU A 152 -23.12 -4.43 6.70
C LEU A 152 -21.72 -3.82 6.55
N LEU A 153 -21.60 -2.67 5.85
CA LEU A 153 -20.31 -1.99 5.71
C LEU A 153 -19.75 -1.54 7.06
N LEU A 154 -20.59 -1.00 7.95
CA LEU A 154 -20.19 -0.64 9.31
C LEU A 154 -19.77 -1.86 10.13
N GLN A 155 -20.47 -2.99 10.01
CA GLN A 155 -20.08 -4.25 10.65
C GLN A 155 -18.75 -4.78 10.14
N GLU A 156 -18.45 -4.61 8.85
CA GLU A 156 -17.14 -4.95 8.30
C GLU A 156 -16.06 -4.02 8.84
N LEU A 157 -16.33 -2.70 8.94
CA LEU A 157 -15.39 -1.74 9.53
C LEU A 157 -15.09 -2.01 11.01
N GLN A 158 -16.09 -2.43 11.78
CA GLN A 158 -15.93 -2.77 13.20
C GLN A 158 -14.98 -3.97 13.43
N LYS A 159 -14.76 -4.84 12.43
CA LYS A 159 -13.85 -5.98 12.57
C LYS A 159 -12.40 -5.54 12.68
N PHE A 160 -12.03 -4.42 12.05
CA PHE A 160 -10.70 -3.81 12.20
C PHE A 160 -10.47 -3.16 13.57
N SER A 161 -11.53 -2.98 14.37
CA SER A 161 -11.45 -2.42 15.73
C SER A 161 -11.30 -3.50 16.81
N GLN A 162 -11.38 -4.79 16.48
CA GLN A 162 -11.23 -5.89 17.43
C GLN A 162 -9.76 -5.96 17.89
N GLY A 163 -9.48 -5.44 19.10
CA GLY A 163 -8.12 -5.30 19.63
C GLY A 163 -7.74 -3.86 20.04
N VAL A 164 -8.62 -2.88 19.83
CA VAL A 164 -8.46 -1.48 20.31
C VAL A 164 -8.92 -1.32 21.78
N GLN A 165 -9.04 -2.42 22.53
CA GLN A 165 -9.41 -2.37 23.95
C GLN A 165 -8.19 -2.09 24.83
N SER A 166 -7.73 -0.84 24.84
CA SER A 166 -7.16 -0.28 26.08
C SER A 166 -7.53 1.19 26.19
N GLU A 167 -8.47 1.49 27.07
CA GLU A 167 -9.02 2.83 27.34
C GLU A 167 -7.99 3.84 27.89
N ASN A 168 -6.71 3.48 27.95
CA ASN A 168 -5.64 4.29 28.57
C ASN A 168 -4.33 4.35 27.75
N GLN A 169 -4.25 3.75 26.56
CA GLN A 169 -3.08 3.97 25.71
C GLN A 169 -3.22 5.35 25.05
N LYS A 170 -2.36 6.29 25.45
CA LYS A 170 -2.06 7.45 24.61
C LYS A 170 -1.67 6.89 23.24
N PHE A 171 -2.50 7.10 22.23
CA PHE A 171 -2.27 6.62 20.86
C PHE A 171 -1.08 7.37 20.27
N TYR A 172 0.14 6.94 20.61
CA TYR A 172 1.35 7.33 19.91
C TYR A 172 1.42 6.49 18.65
N HIS A 173 0.66 6.89 17.63
CA HIS A 173 0.79 6.35 16.29
C HIS A 173 1.55 7.38 15.44
N LYS A 174 2.36 6.95 14.47
CA LYS A 174 3.14 7.84 13.59
C LYS A 174 2.26 8.91 12.88
N LEU A 175 1.01 8.57 12.57
CA LEU A 175 0.01 9.50 12.00
C LEU A 175 -0.53 10.57 12.98
N LEU A 176 -0.19 10.46 14.26
CA LEU A 176 -0.67 11.34 15.34
C LEU A 176 0.50 12.05 16.04
N ARG A 177 1.64 12.19 15.36
CA ARG A 177 2.81 12.95 15.84
C ARG A 177 2.40 14.36 16.28
N LYS A 178 3.02 14.83 17.36
CA LYS A 178 2.65 16.12 17.99
C LYS A 178 2.88 17.31 17.06
N GLU A 179 3.91 17.25 16.22
CA GLU A 179 4.25 18.30 15.25
C GLU A 179 3.11 18.60 14.25
N PHE A 180 2.26 17.61 13.94
CA PHE A 180 1.17 17.72 12.98
C PHE A 180 -0.23 17.81 13.62
N GLN A 181 -0.31 17.96 14.95
CA GLN A 181 -1.59 17.95 15.66
C GLN A 181 -2.56 19.04 15.16
N SER A 182 -2.05 20.22 14.80
CA SER A 182 -2.87 21.30 14.24
C SER A 182 -3.47 20.93 12.88
N GLN A 183 -2.66 20.35 12.00
CA GLN A 183 -3.03 19.94 10.67
C GLN A 183 -4.04 18.78 10.71
N VAL A 184 -3.83 17.81 11.61
CA VAL A 184 -4.77 16.70 11.86
C VAL A 184 -6.13 17.22 12.32
N GLU A 185 -6.17 18.23 13.18
CA GLU A 185 -7.42 18.82 13.65
C GLU A 185 -8.12 19.63 12.55
N GLN A 186 -7.37 20.40 11.75
CA GLN A 186 -7.90 21.08 10.55
C GLN A 186 -8.49 20.09 9.54
N LEU A 187 -7.80 18.96 9.33
CA LEU A 187 -8.25 17.88 8.46
C LEU A 187 -9.57 17.29 8.94
N ARG A 188 -9.71 17.06 10.25
CA ARG A 188 -10.96 16.62 10.88
C ARG A 188 -12.09 17.59 10.61
N TYR A 189 -11.88 18.89 10.84
CA TYR A 189 -12.88 19.92 10.57
C TYR A 189 -13.29 19.96 9.09
N ALA A 190 -12.34 19.83 8.16
CA ALA A 190 -12.64 19.80 6.73
C ALA A 190 -13.49 18.57 6.34
N LEU A 191 -13.19 17.40 6.92
CA LEU A 191 -14.01 16.19 6.75
C LEU A 191 -15.41 16.33 7.37
N GLU A 192 -15.52 17.00 8.52
CA GLU A 192 -16.79 17.31 9.17
C GLU A 192 -17.67 18.20 8.28
N GLN A 193 -17.10 19.28 7.75
CA GLN A 193 -17.78 20.15 6.78
C GLN A 193 -18.20 19.38 5.52
N PHE A 194 -17.33 18.49 5.01
CA PHE A 194 -17.64 17.65 3.86
C PHE A 194 -18.82 16.72 4.15
N ASN A 195 -18.86 16.14 5.36
CA ASN A 195 -19.98 15.32 5.78
C ASN A 195 -21.28 16.13 5.87
N GLU A 196 -21.28 17.27 6.53
CA GLU A 196 -22.49 18.09 6.72
C GLU A 196 -23.07 18.59 5.39
N GLN A 197 -22.22 19.09 4.50
CA GLN A 197 -22.67 19.73 3.26
C GLN A 197 -23.00 18.72 2.17
N TYR A 198 -22.23 17.63 2.05
CA TYR A 198 -22.31 16.76 0.89
C TYR A 198 -22.68 15.32 1.22
N MET A 199 -22.26 14.75 2.37
CA MET A 199 -22.41 13.30 2.60
C MET A 199 -23.63 12.93 3.44
N GLN A 200 -23.89 13.67 4.51
CA GLN A 200 -24.99 13.53 5.46
C GLN A 200 -25.07 12.13 6.09
N ILE A 201 -23.92 11.56 6.47
CA ILE A 201 -23.83 10.23 7.06
C ILE A 201 -23.83 10.37 8.58
N SER A 202 -24.95 10.04 9.22
CA SER A 202 -25.11 10.15 10.67
C SER A 202 -24.18 9.22 11.46
N GLU A 203 -23.98 8.01 10.93
CA GLU A 203 -23.20 6.93 11.53
C GLU A 203 -21.70 7.26 11.53
N PHE A 204 -21.26 8.16 10.64
CA PHE A 204 -19.88 8.60 10.55
C PHE A 204 -19.55 9.76 11.49
N LYS A 205 -20.56 10.43 12.09
CA LYS A 205 -20.34 11.62 12.95
C LYS A 205 -19.43 11.35 14.14
N TRP A 206 -19.46 10.14 14.71
CA TRP A 206 -18.57 9.79 15.83
C TRP A 206 -17.09 9.87 15.43
N PHE A 207 -16.73 9.38 14.24
CA PHE A 207 -15.37 9.47 13.69
C PHE A 207 -14.92 10.90 13.38
N LEU A 208 -15.85 11.86 13.40
CA LEU A 208 -15.56 13.28 13.18
C LEU A 208 -15.40 14.06 14.49
N THR A 209 -15.52 13.41 15.66
CA THR A 209 -15.08 13.99 16.95
C THR A 209 -13.55 13.93 17.06
N SER A 210 -12.93 14.75 17.92
CA SER A 210 -11.45 14.73 18.05
C SER A 210 -10.93 13.34 18.46
N ASP A 211 -11.59 12.68 19.42
CA ASP A 211 -11.22 11.32 19.84
C ASP A 211 -11.53 10.27 18.78
N GLY A 212 -12.72 10.35 18.14
CA GLY A 212 -13.12 9.41 17.10
C GLY A 212 -12.22 9.49 15.86
N PHE A 213 -11.75 10.69 15.50
CA PHE A 213 -10.86 10.87 14.36
C PHE A 213 -9.46 10.31 14.63
N ARG A 214 -8.93 10.53 15.84
CA ARG A 214 -7.68 9.89 16.27
C ARG A 214 -7.78 8.37 16.25
N GLN A 215 -8.91 7.82 16.71
CA GLN A 215 -9.17 6.39 16.64
C GLN A 215 -9.31 5.89 15.20
N LEU A 216 -9.91 6.67 14.29
CA LEU A 216 -9.97 6.34 12.87
C LEU A 216 -8.57 6.24 12.26
N LEU A 217 -7.72 7.24 12.48
CA LEU A 217 -6.35 7.25 11.96
C LEU A 217 -5.51 6.09 12.53
N ALA A 218 -5.63 5.82 13.83
CA ALA A 218 -4.97 4.66 14.45
C ALA A 218 -5.49 3.33 13.89
N LEU A 219 -6.79 3.22 13.62
CA LEU A 219 -7.38 2.02 13.00
C LEU A 219 -6.83 1.81 11.60
N LEU A 220 -6.78 2.85 10.77
CA LEU A 220 -6.21 2.78 9.42
C LEU A 220 -4.74 2.39 9.49
N GLY A 221 -3.95 3.08 10.31
CA GLY A 221 -2.52 2.85 10.46
C GLY A 221 -2.16 1.41 10.85
N ARG A 222 -2.93 0.79 11.74
CA ARG A 222 -2.67 -0.56 12.25
C ARG A 222 -3.16 -1.69 11.37
N ASN A 223 -4.15 -1.45 10.52
CA ASN A 223 -4.88 -2.51 9.80
C ASN A 223 -4.75 -2.45 8.28
N GLN A 224 -4.25 -1.35 7.74
CA GLN A 224 -4.02 -1.27 6.30
C GLN A 224 -2.84 -2.12 5.88
N GLN A 225 -2.84 -2.48 4.59
CA GLN A 225 -1.72 -3.11 3.92
C GLN A 225 -1.28 -2.21 2.76
N GLY A 226 0.03 -1.95 2.69
CA GLY A 226 0.64 -1.27 1.55
C GLY A 226 0.55 -2.13 0.29
N ILE A 227 0.22 -1.50 -0.82
CA ILE A 227 0.06 -2.12 -2.14
C ILE A 227 1.10 -1.46 -3.07
N GLY A 228 2.03 -2.27 -3.59
CA GLY A 228 3.01 -1.85 -4.60
C GLY A 228 2.77 -2.64 -5.90
N THR A 229 2.74 -1.93 -7.02
CA THR A 229 2.55 -2.53 -8.36
C THR A 229 3.43 -1.83 -9.38
N SER A 230 3.96 -2.59 -10.34
CA SER A 230 5.02 -2.10 -11.22
C SER A 230 5.03 -2.82 -12.55
N SER A 231 5.04 -2.07 -13.65
CA SER A 231 5.26 -2.66 -14.97
C SER A 231 6.73 -3.09 -15.15
N LEU A 232 7.68 -2.31 -14.60
CA LEU A 232 9.11 -2.65 -14.59
C LEU A 232 9.39 -3.95 -13.85
N ALA A 233 8.91 -4.12 -12.61
CA ALA A 233 9.20 -5.33 -11.84
C ALA A 233 8.67 -6.60 -12.52
N ILE A 234 7.49 -6.54 -13.14
CA ILE A 234 6.93 -7.67 -13.89
C ILE A 234 7.71 -7.93 -15.18
N TRP A 235 8.12 -6.88 -15.91
CA TRP A 235 8.96 -7.04 -17.09
C TRP A 235 10.32 -7.66 -16.75
N VAL A 236 10.99 -7.23 -15.67
CA VAL A 236 12.24 -7.81 -15.16
C VAL A 236 12.06 -9.29 -14.87
N LYS A 237 11.04 -9.65 -14.08
CA LYS A 237 10.72 -11.06 -13.76
C LYS A 237 10.48 -11.89 -15.02
N ASN A 238 9.77 -11.34 -16.01
CA ASN A 238 9.51 -12.02 -17.27
C ASN A 238 10.78 -12.20 -18.11
N CYS A 239 11.68 -11.20 -18.14
CA CYS A 239 12.98 -11.29 -18.81
C CYS A 239 13.86 -12.36 -18.15
N GLU A 240 13.96 -12.38 -16.82
CA GLU A 240 14.72 -13.40 -16.10
C GLU A 240 14.22 -14.83 -16.38
N ASN A 241 12.90 -15.02 -16.45
CA ASN A 241 12.31 -16.30 -16.79
C ASN A 241 12.58 -16.70 -18.25
N LEU A 242 12.57 -15.73 -19.16
CA LEU A 242 12.96 -15.94 -20.55
C LEU A 242 14.42 -16.38 -20.65
N SER A 243 15.34 -15.69 -19.97
CA SER A 243 16.76 -16.04 -19.91
C SER A 243 16.98 -17.45 -19.35
N LYS A 244 16.32 -17.82 -18.25
CA LYS A 244 16.40 -19.19 -17.68
C LYS A 244 15.94 -20.27 -18.66
N THR A 245 14.90 -19.98 -19.43
CA THR A 245 14.37 -20.90 -20.47
C THR A 245 15.35 -21.01 -21.65
N GLN A 246 15.99 -19.91 -22.04
CA GLN A 246 16.99 -19.90 -23.11
C GLN A 246 18.31 -20.54 -22.67
N GLU A 247 18.77 -20.32 -21.43
CA GLU A 247 19.97 -20.96 -20.88
C GLU A 247 19.82 -22.47 -20.72
N THR A 248 18.64 -22.98 -20.34
CA THR A 248 18.40 -24.44 -20.35
C THR A 248 18.51 -25.02 -21.77
N THR A 249 18.25 -24.24 -22.82
CA THR A 249 18.50 -24.64 -24.21
C THR A 249 19.94 -24.39 -24.68
N ALA A 250 20.61 -23.35 -24.16
CA ALA A 250 21.94 -22.89 -24.57
C ALA A 250 23.10 -23.44 -23.72
N ALA A 251 22.85 -24.02 -22.55
CA ALA A 251 23.83 -24.80 -21.77
C ALA A 251 24.29 -26.06 -22.54
N ALA A 252 23.57 -26.46 -23.58
CA ALA A 252 24.04 -27.41 -24.60
C ALA A 252 25.10 -26.82 -25.57
N ALA A 253 25.33 -25.50 -25.56
CA ALA A 253 26.12 -24.75 -26.55
C ALA A 253 27.16 -23.76 -25.96
N GLY A 254 27.24 -23.57 -24.63
CA GLY A 254 28.36 -22.92 -23.95
C GLY A 254 28.54 -21.41 -24.22
N ALA A 255 27.59 -20.57 -23.80
CA ALA A 255 27.69 -19.10 -23.92
C ALA A 255 27.62 -18.38 -22.56
N ALA A 256 28.30 -17.23 -22.48
CA ALA A 256 28.44 -16.36 -21.31
C ALA A 256 27.16 -15.57 -20.97
N GLY A 257 27.07 -15.09 -19.72
CA GLY A 257 25.89 -14.43 -19.12
C GLY A 257 25.24 -13.34 -19.98
N SER A 258 23.92 -13.27 -19.91
CA SER A 258 23.07 -12.55 -20.86
C SER A 258 23.16 -11.01 -20.74
N ASP A 259 23.31 -10.34 -21.90
CA ASP A 259 23.25 -8.87 -22.13
C ASP A 259 22.11 -8.17 -21.36
N ILE A 260 20.97 -8.85 -21.19
CA ILE A 260 19.79 -8.30 -20.50
C ILE A 260 20.00 -7.98 -19.02
N SER A 261 20.80 -8.76 -18.28
CA SER A 261 21.01 -8.51 -16.85
C SER A 261 21.79 -7.21 -16.62
N GLN A 262 22.82 -6.96 -17.44
CA GLN A 262 23.57 -5.70 -17.41
C GLN A 262 22.70 -4.50 -17.77
N PHE A 263 21.77 -4.69 -18.72
CA PHE A 263 20.81 -3.65 -19.08
C PHE A 263 19.82 -3.34 -17.94
N ILE A 264 19.32 -4.37 -17.24
CA ILE A 264 18.45 -4.22 -16.07
C ILE A 264 19.19 -3.48 -14.95
N ASP A 265 20.43 -3.88 -14.63
CA ASP A 265 21.25 -3.23 -13.62
C ASP A 265 21.48 -1.74 -13.95
N ALA A 266 21.82 -1.44 -15.20
CA ALA A 266 22.01 -0.06 -15.65
C ALA A 266 20.72 0.79 -15.57
N ILE A 267 19.55 0.19 -15.80
CA ILE A 267 18.26 0.86 -15.57
C ILE A 267 18.09 1.16 -14.08
N TYR A 268 18.27 0.18 -13.19
CA TYR A 268 18.08 0.40 -11.76
C TYR A 268 19.06 1.41 -11.18
N THR A 269 20.33 1.41 -11.59
CA THR A 269 21.29 2.45 -11.21
C THR A 269 20.79 3.84 -11.61
N LYS A 270 20.30 3.99 -12.85
CA LYS A 270 19.80 5.28 -13.32
C LYS A 270 18.50 5.71 -12.62
N ILE A 271 17.64 4.76 -12.26
CA ILE A 271 16.43 5.04 -11.49
C ILE A 271 16.81 5.51 -10.10
N ASP A 272 17.75 4.85 -9.44
CA ASP A 272 18.24 5.23 -8.11
C ASP A 272 18.80 6.67 -8.12
N ASP A 273 19.63 7.01 -9.11
CA ASP A 273 20.20 8.34 -9.29
C ASP A 273 19.15 9.47 -9.49
N VAL A 274 17.97 9.15 -10.02
CA VAL A 274 16.96 10.14 -10.47
C VAL A 274 15.71 10.17 -9.60
N SER A 275 15.21 9.00 -9.22
CA SER A 275 13.93 8.79 -8.53
C SER A 275 14.09 8.13 -7.15
N GLY A 276 15.27 7.60 -6.82
CA GLY A 276 15.53 6.87 -5.58
C GLY A 276 14.65 5.62 -5.45
N GLU A 277 14.20 5.35 -4.23
CA GLU A 277 13.48 4.13 -3.86
C GLU A 277 12.01 4.09 -4.33
N PHE A 278 11.44 5.23 -4.74
CA PHE A 278 10.03 5.32 -5.11
C PHE A 278 9.79 4.88 -6.55
N ILE A 279 9.77 3.58 -6.82
CA ILE A 279 9.67 3.05 -8.19
C ILE A 279 8.26 2.58 -8.59
N ASP A 280 7.43 2.27 -7.60
CA ASP A 280 6.16 1.58 -7.79
C ASP A 280 4.96 2.54 -7.87
N CYS A 281 3.87 2.05 -8.47
CA CYS A 281 2.54 2.59 -8.20
C CYS A 281 2.11 2.11 -6.81
N GLU A 282 2.04 3.05 -5.87
CA GLU A 282 1.90 2.75 -4.44
C GLU A 282 0.60 3.27 -3.86
N GLY A 283 0.07 2.52 -2.90
CA GLY A 283 -1.11 2.88 -2.15
C GLY A 283 -1.29 1.99 -0.94
N SER A 284 -2.44 2.10 -0.29
CA SER A 284 -2.83 1.17 0.75
C SER A 284 -4.30 0.79 0.65
N GLY A 285 -4.65 -0.34 1.29
CA GLY A 285 -6.02 -0.82 1.36
C GLY A 285 -6.32 -1.54 2.66
N LEU A 286 -7.61 -1.66 2.98
CA LEU A 286 -8.10 -2.45 4.11
C LEU A 286 -8.53 -3.83 3.63
N PHE A 287 -7.90 -4.87 4.18
CA PHE A 287 -8.13 -6.27 3.83
C PHE A 287 -8.62 -7.03 5.05
N LYS A 288 -9.82 -7.60 4.97
CA LYS A 288 -10.53 -8.13 6.14
C LYS A 288 -9.87 -9.38 6.70
N LEU A 289 -9.47 -10.31 5.84
CA LEU A 289 -8.83 -11.56 6.28
C LEU A 289 -7.36 -11.34 6.57
N GLN A 290 -6.66 -10.56 5.73
CA GLN A 290 -5.26 -10.26 5.95
C GLN A 290 -5.02 -9.49 7.25
N SER A 291 -5.90 -8.55 7.64
CA SER A 291 -5.76 -7.84 8.92
C SER A 291 -5.89 -8.73 10.17
N CYS A 292 -6.27 -10.00 10.01
CA CYS A 292 -6.30 -11.01 11.08
C CYS A 292 -5.05 -11.90 11.14
N LEU A 293 -4.06 -11.68 10.26
CA LEU A 293 -2.77 -12.36 10.30
C LEU A 293 -1.84 -11.60 11.23
N ASN A 294 -1.33 -12.27 12.26
CA ASN A 294 -0.43 -11.65 13.23
C ASN A 294 1.00 -11.53 12.69
N HIS A 295 1.76 -10.66 13.34
CA HIS A 295 3.17 -10.46 13.06
C HIS A 295 4.07 -11.58 13.63
N SER A 296 5.10 -11.96 12.87
CA SER A 296 6.31 -12.61 13.37
C SER A 296 7.55 -12.05 12.66
N CYS A 297 8.66 -11.82 13.37
CA CYS A 297 9.93 -11.46 12.75
C CYS A 297 10.55 -12.63 11.95
N ASP A 298 10.07 -13.86 12.21
CA ASP A 298 10.34 -15.08 11.45
C ASP A 298 9.00 -15.64 10.95
N ALA A 299 8.43 -14.94 9.97
CA ALA A 299 7.10 -15.22 9.44
C ALA A 299 7.10 -16.47 8.55
N ASN A 300 5.98 -17.19 8.52
CA ASN A 300 5.81 -18.39 7.71
C ASN A 300 5.00 -18.17 6.43
N ALA A 301 4.48 -16.96 6.24
CA ALA A 301 3.85 -16.50 5.03
C ALA A 301 4.24 -15.06 4.72
N GLU A 302 4.05 -14.66 3.47
CA GLU A 302 4.28 -13.31 2.98
C GLU A 302 3.14 -12.84 2.08
N ILE A 303 3.06 -11.53 1.94
CA ILE A 303 2.10 -10.85 1.06
C ILE A 303 2.74 -10.66 -0.31
N GLN A 304 2.03 -11.07 -1.36
CA GLN A 304 2.41 -10.86 -2.75
C GLN A 304 1.24 -10.28 -3.56
N TYR A 305 1.55 -9.54 -4.63
CA TYR A 305 0.58 -9.02 -5.59
C TYR A 305 0.73 -9.72 -6.94
N LEU A 306 0.39 -11.02 -6.99
CA LEU A 306 0.64 -11.90 -8.14
C LEU A 306 0.01 -11.41 -9.45
N HIS A 307 -1.06 -10.60 -9.37
CA HIS A 307 -1.80 -10.07 -10.53
C HIS A 307 -1.38 -8.65 -10.93
N ASN A 308 -0.33 -8.09 -10.30
CA ASN A 308 0.13 -6.72 -10.47
C ASN A 308 -0.99 -5.66 -10.27
N ASN A 309 -1.93 -5.96 -9.37
CA ASN A 309 -3.02 -5.09 -8.95
C ASN A 309 -3.23 -5.28 -7.44
N SER A 310 -4.24 -4.63 -6.88
CA SER A 310 -4.58 -4.67 -5.45
C SER A 310 -5.05 -6.02 -4.91
N THR A 311 -5.12 -7.08 -5.73
CA THR A 311 -5.45 -8.43 -5.25
C THR A 311 -4.27 -8.97 -4.46
N LEU A 312 -4.45 -9.01 -3.14
CA LEU A 312 -3.47 -9.56 -2.23
C LEU A 312 -3.48 -11.08 -2.30
N SER A 313 -2.29 -11.68 -2.31
CA SER A 313 -2.06 -13.13 -2.21
C SER A 313 -1.23 -13.42 -0.96
N VAL A 314 -1.69 -14.35 -0.12
CA VAL A 314 -0.90 -14.85 1.01
C VAL A 314 -0.22 -16.14 0.59
N VAL A 315 1.11 -16.12 0.50
CA VAL A 315 1.92 -17.26 0.01
C VAL A 315 2.83 -17.73 1.15
N THR A 316 2.94 -19.04 1.34
CA THR A 316 3.82 -19.60 2.36
C THR A 316 5.30 -19.45 1.97
N THR A 317 6.14 -19.10 2.94
CA THR A 317 7.60 -19.02 2.76
C THR A 317 8.29 -20.32 3.16
N ARG A 318 7.65 -21.10 4.04
CA ARG A 318 8.11 -22.42 4.50
C ARG A 318 6.94 -23.37 4.70
N LEU A 319 7.25 -24.64 5.01
CA LEU A 319 6.24 -25.61 5.42
C LEU A 319 5.44 -25.07 6.62
N ILE A 320 4.11 -25.15 6.55
CA ILE A 320 3.20 -24.84 7.67
C ILE A 320 2.45 -26.11 8.06
N SER A 321 2.52 -26.48 9.34
CA SER A 321 1.84 -27.66 9.86
C SER A 321 0.36 -27.37 10.22
N PRO A 322 -0.51 -28.40 10.31
CA PRO A 322 -1.84 -28.22 10.87
C PRO A 322 -1.74 -27.68 12.30
N ASN A 323 -2.64 -26.76 12.64
CA ASN A 323 -2.70 -26.03 13.91
C ASN A 323 -1.57 -25.02 14.16
N GLU A 324 -0.66 -24.82 13.21
CA GLU A 324 0.30 -23.71 13.27
C GLU A 324 -0.39 -22.39 12.92
N GLU A 325 -0.04 -21.32 13.63
CA GLU A 325 -0.50 -19.97 13.30
C GLU A 325 0.16 -19.48 12.01
N ILE A 326 -0.65 -18.91 11.11
CA ILE A 326 -0.16 -18.23 9.92
C ILE A 326 0.18 -16.79 10.31
N THR A 327 1.45 -16.43 10.15
CA THR A 327 2.00 -15.11 10.49
C THR A 327 2.68 -14.49 9.29
N ILE A 328 2.63 -13.17 9.21
CA ILE A 328 3.31 -12.36 8.19
C ILE A 328 4.31 -11.43 8.88
N ASN A 329 5.25 -10.87 8.11
CA ASN A 329 6.13 -9.82 8.62
C ASN A 329 5.52 -8.45 8.31
N TYR A 330 5.41 -7.57 9.31
CA TYR A 330 4.83 -6.23 9.17
C TYR A 330 5.87 -5.19 8.79
N LEU A 331 7.15 -5.54 8.93
CA LEU A 331 8.27 -4.65 8.65
C LEU A 331 8.62 -4.70 7.16
N SER A 332 9.11 -3.57 6.66
CA SER A 332 9.64 -3.43 5.31
C SER A 332 10.85 -4.36 5.10
N GLU A 333 11.26 -4.58 3.85
CA GLU A 333 12.40 -5.46 3.56
C GLU A 333 13.70 -4.98 4.23
N CYS A 334 13.97 -3.68 4.26
CA CYS A 334 15.14 -3.11 4.93
C CYS A 334 15.07 -3.23 6.46
N ASP A 335 13.88 -3.12 7.06
CA ASP A 335 13.70 -3.19 8.51
C ASP A 335 13.77 -4.61 9.08
N ARG A 336 13.49 -5.64 8.26
CA ARG A 336 13.45 -7.05 8.70
C ARG A 336 14.78 -7.56 9.24
N ASN A 337 15.88 -7.01 8.74
CA ASN A 337 17.24 -7.45 9.09
C ASN A 337 17.89 -6.59 10.17
N ARG A 338 17.21 -5.52 10.62
CA ARG A 338 17.68 -4.66 11.72
C ARG A 338 17.70 -5.39 13.05
N SER A 339 18.34 -4.79 14.06
CA SER A 339 18.48 -5.34 15.40
C SER A 339 17.12 -5.59 16.07
N ARG A 340 17.11 -6.44 17.10
CA ARG A 340 15.89 -6.70 17.90
C ARG A 340 15.30 -5.41 18.44
N HIS A 341 16.14 -4.50 18.94
CA HIS A 341 15.73 -3.22 19.49
C HIS A 341 14.94 -2.40 18.45
N SER A 342 15.53 -2.18 17.27
CA SER A 342 14.94 -1.38 16.21
C SER A 342 13.62 -1.96 15.71
N ARG A 343 13.57 -3.29 15.49
CA ARG A 343 12.32 -3.97 15.09
C ARG A 343 11.22 -3.81 16.16
N GLN A 344 11.55 -3.91 17.44
CA GLN A 344 10.59 -3.71 18.52
C GLN A 344 10.09 -2.26 18.59
N LYS A 345 10.98 -1.27 18.41
CA LYS A 345 10.63 0.15 18.37
C LYS A 345 9.63 0.42 17.24
N LEU A 346 9.93 -0.02 16.01
CA LEU A 346 9.05 0.13 14.85
C LEU A 346 7.68 -0.54 15.06
N LEU A 347 7.64 -1.74 15.65
CA LEU A 347 6.38 -2.43 15.94
C LEU A 347 5.56 -1.73 17.02
N GLN A 348 6.22 -1.18 18.04
CA GLN A 348 5.54 -0.41 19.08
C GLN A 348 4.94 0.88 18.53
N GLU A 349 5.69 1.64 17.72
CA GLU A 349 5.26 2.93 17.19
C GLU A 349 4.14 2.81 16.13
N ASN A 350 4.19 1.77 15.30
CA ASN A 350 3.24 1.60 14.20
C ASN A 350 2.05 0.69 14.56
N TYR A 351 2.27 -0.34 15.40
CA TYR A 351 1.28 -1.39 15.65
C TYR A 351 0.86 -1.52 17.12
N LEU A 352 1.53 -0.80 18.03
CA LEU A 352 1.21 -0.71 19.46
C LEU A 352 1.32 -2.05 20.21
N PHE A 353 2.30 -2.90 19.86
CA PHE A 353 2.58 -4.15 20.57
C PHE A 353 4.07 -4.48 20.63
N LEU A 354 4.43 -5.41 21.52
CA LEU A 354 5.76 -6.00 21.65
C LEU A 354 5.78 -7.39 21.01
N CYS A 355 6.71 -7.63 20.07
CA CYS A 355 6.83 -8.95 19.44
C CYS A 355 7.48 -9.96 20.40
N GLN A 356 6.89 -11.15 20.50
CA GLN A 356 7.40 -12.25 21.33
C GLN A 356 7.68 -13.51 20.49
N CYS A 357 7.91 -13.34 19.18
CA CYS A 357 8.24 -14.47 18.31
C CYS A 357 9.59 -15.11 18.69
N ASN A 358 9.83 -16.34 18.20
CA ASN A 358 11.03 -17.10 18.51
C ASN A 358 12.33 -16.31 18.24
N ARG A 359 12.38 -15.57 17.12
CA ARG A 359 13.52 -14.71 16.78
C ARG A 359 13.75 -13.61 17.81
N CYS A 360 12.70 -12.91 18.24
CA CYS A 360 12.82 -11.90 19.28
C CYS A 360 13.19 -12.48 20.66
N VAL A 361 12.83 -13.73 20.93
CA VAL A 361 13.21 -14.42 22.17
C VAL A 361 14.68 -14.86 22.12
N SER A 362 15.14 -15.39 20.98
CA SER A 362 16.54 -15.81 20.83
C SER A 362 17.53 -14.65 20.86
N GLU A 363 17.14 -13.49 20.31
CA GLU A 363 17.97 -12.28 20.27
C GLU A 363 17.86 -11.42 21.56
N ALA A 364 17.17 -11.90 22.61
CA ALA A 364 16.87 -11.07 23.79
C ALA A 364 18.10 -10.68 24.63
N SER A 365 19.23 -11.36 24.47
CA SER A 365 20.50 -11.06 25.14
C SER A 365 21.47 -10.24 24.29
N GLU A 366 21.11 -9.94 23.05
CA GLU A 366 21.93 -9.09 22.17
C GLU A 366 21.88 -7.64 22.66
N PRO A 367 22.97 -6.87 22.49
CA PRO A 367 22.97 -5.46 22.88
C PRO A 367 21.95 -4.67 22.05
N ASP A 368 21.33 -3.68 22.67
CA ASP A 368 20.43 -2.73 22.02
C ASP A 368 21.27 -1.74 21.20
N GLU A 369 21.79 -2.19 20.06
CA GLU A 369 22.52 -1.37 19.10
C GLU A 369 21.57 -0.89 17.99
N THR A 370 21.56 0.41 17.75
CA THR A 370 20.95 1.06 16.57
C THR A 370 22.03 1.24 15.51
N SER A 371 21.70 1.01 14.24
CA SER A 371 22.66 1.29 13.15
C SER A 371 22.90 2.80 13.02
N GLU A 372 24.06 3.22 12.49
CA GLU A 372 24.39 4.65 12.25
C GLU A 372 23.31 5.37 11.41
N GLU A 373 22.66 4.66 10.49
CA GLU A 373 21.51 5.16 9.71
C GLU A 373 20.30 5.56 10.60
N GLU A 374 20.10 4.89 11.73
CA GLU A 374 19.00 5.16 12.67
C GLU A 374 19.30 6.31 13.63
N GLU A 375 20.58 6.60 13.92
CA GLU A 375 20.94 7.77 14.72
C GLU A 375 20.51 9.06 14.00
N SER A 376 20.65 9.09 12.67
CA SER A 376 20.24 10.25 11.85
C SER A 376 18.73 10.51 11.81
N GLU A 377 17.90 9.46 11.84
CA GLU A 377 16.43 9.60 11.88
C GLU A 377 15.95 10.03 13.28
N ASN A 378 16.63 9.57 14.34
CA ASN A 378 16.30 9.93 15.72
C ASN A 378 16.70 11.37 16.06
N GLU A 379 17.81 11.88 15.55
CA GLU A 379 18.23 13.28 15.74
C GLU A 379 17.25 14.29 15.09
N MET A 380 16.53 13.90 14.04
CA MET A 380 15.48 14.73 13.42
C MET A 380 14.15 14.72 14.19
N ASP A 381 13.94 13.76 15.10
CA ASP A 381 12.72 13.62 15.91
C ASP A 381 12.87 14.25 17.32
N GLU A 382 14.06 14.76 17.69
CA GLU A 382 14.35 15.39 19.01
C GLU A 382 14.47 16.92 19.02
N ASP A 383 14.46 17.59 17.87
CA ASP A 383 14.45 19.07 17.71
C ASP A 383 13.08 19.61 17.25
#